data_AF-M9X8R6-F1
#
_entry.id   AF-M9X8R6-F1
#
_cell.length_a   1.000
_cell.length_b   1.000
_cell.length_c   1.000
_cell.angle_alpha   90.00
_cell.angle_beta   90.00
_cell.angle_gamma   90.00
#
_symmetry.space_group_name_H-M   'P 1'
#
loop_
_entity.id
_entity.type
_entity.pdbx_description
1 polymer ?
#
loop_
_entity_poly.entity_id
_entity_poly.type
_entity_poly.pdbx_seq_one_letter_code
_entity_poly.pdbx_strand_id
1 'polypeptide(L)'
;MLLAESLLGIIHQRLVPTVKGQRTLITEVITMTPRIHEALKQPSQADRLCEVLREQGLEGYQGFDQSLLALYHQGLGLPDCPFACPTQFELAVLRRSGRQGSEGPEG
;
A
#
# COMPACT_ATOMS: atom_id res chain seq x y z
N MET A 1 11.63 9.35 25.71
CA MET A 1 11.05 9.05 24.39
C MET A 1 11.82 9.85 23.36
N LEU A 2 12.74 9.23 22.59
CA LEU A 2 13.51 9.96 21.57
C LEU A 2 12.90 9.85 20.16
N LEU A 3 12.23 8.73 19.86
CA LEU A 3 11.76 8.45 18.51
C LEU A 3 10.60 9.36 18.09
N ALA A 4 9.55 9.49 18.91
CA ALA A 4 8.40 10.31 18.56
C ALA A 4 8.78 11.80 18.34
N GLU A 5 9.70 12.33 19.16
CA GLU A 5 10.08 13.75 19.12
C GLU A 5 11.04 14.11 17.97
N SER A 6 11.78 13.12 17.43
CA SER A 6 12.79 13.36 16.39
C SER A 6 12.42 12.77 15.02
N LEU A 7 11.43 11.88 14.95
CA LEU A 7 11.03 11.24 13.70
C LEU A 7 10.23 12.21 12.83
N LEU A 8 10.78 12.59 11.68
CA LEU A 8 10.10 13.47 10.71
C LEU A 8 9.15 12.70 9.79
N GLY A 9 9.41 11.41 9.57
CA GLY A 9 8.63 10.54 8.72
C GLY A 9 9.34 9.22 8.43
N ILE A 10 8.63 8.32 7.76
CA ILE A 10 9.10 6.99 7.36
C ILE A 10 8.87 6.86 5.85
N ILE A 11 9.90 6.42 5.13
CA ILE A 11 9.80 6.03 3.73
C ILE A 11 10.22 4.57 3.64
N HIS A 12 9.28 3.70 3.31
CA HIS A 12 9.50 2.28 3.11
C HIS A 12 9.44 1.99 1.62
N GLN A 13 10.51 1.41 1.06
CA GLN A 13 10.71 1.25 -0.39
C GLN A 13 10.84 -0.22 -0.78
N ARG A 14 10.29 -0.59 -1.94
CA ARG A 14 10.51 -1.90 -2.57
C ARG A 14 10.64 -1.75 -4.08
N LEU A 15 11.61 -2.46 -4.67
CA LEU A 15 11.68 -2.61 -6.13
C LEU A 15 10.88 -3.84 -6.54
N VAL A 16 9.93 -3.66 -7.44
CA VAL A 16 9.12 -4.74 -8.02
C VAL A 16 9.45 -4.90 -9.50
N PRO A 17 9.43 -6.13 -10.05
CA PRO A 17 9.53 -6.31 -11.50
C PRO A 17 8.37 -5.58 -12.22
N THR A 18 8.45 -5.50 -13.54
CA THR A 18 7.40 -4.95 -14.40
C THR A 18 7.18 -5.88 -15.59
N VAL A 19 6.07 -5.70 -16.33
CA VAL A 19 5.77 -6.47 -17.55
C VAL A 19 6.85 -6.36 -18.63
N LYS A 20 7.68 -5.31 -18.59
CA LYS A 20 8.77 -5.05 -19.53
C LYS A 20 10.11 -5.67 -19.09
N GLY A 21 10.11 -6.47 -18.03
CA GLY A 21 11.32 -7.07 -17.46
C GLY A 21 12.23 -6.10 -16.70
N GLN A 22 11.83 -4.83 -16.57
CA GLN A 22 12.54 -3.82 -15.77
C GLN A 22 11.99 -3.79 -14.34
N ARG A 23 12.71 -3.16 -13.40
CA ARG A 23 12.21 -2.93 -12.04
C ARG A 23 11.69 -1.51 -11.89
N THR A 24 10.61 -1.37 -11.13
CA THR A 24 10.06 -0.07 -10.73
C THR A 24 9.93 0.01 -9.21
N LEU A 25 9.90 1.24 -8.68
CA LEU A 25 9.80 1.51 -7.26
C LEU A 25 8.33 1.56 -6.81
N ILE A 26 8.04 0.92 -5.68
CA ILE A 26 6.85 1.19 -4.87
C ILE A 26 7.27 1.71 -3.50
N THR A 27 6.44 2.57 -2.92
CA THR A 27 6.73 3.17 -1.62
C THR A 27 5.51 3.27 -0.74
N GLU A 28 5.72 3.05 0.55
CA GLU A 28 4.87 3.54 1.62
C GLU A 28 5.54 4.75 2.28
N VAL A 29 4.79 5.82 2.46
CA VAL A 29 5.27 7.10 2.99
C VAL A 29 4.37 7.51 4.13
N ILE A 30 4.97 7.78 5.29
CA ILE A 30 4.31 8.28 6.49
C ILE A 30 5.02 9.57 6.88
N THR A 31 4.32 10.70 6.86
CA THR A 31 4.85 11.98 7.40
C THR A 31 4.38 12.19 8.82
N MET A 32 5.19 12.82 9.65
CA MET A 32 4.87 12.95 11.07
C MET A 32 3.89 14.09 11.37
N THR A 33 2.64 13.91 10.94
CA THR A 33 1.54 14.82 11.26
C THR A 33 1.24 14.81 12.77
N PRO A 34 0.59 15.85 13.33
CA PRO A 34 0.24 15.89 14.75
C PRO A 34 -0.49 14.63 15.22
N ARG A 35 -1.36 14.07 14.36
CA ARG A 35 -2.13 12.86 14.67
C ARG A 35 -1.26 11.61 14.78
N ILE A 36 -0.32 11.42 13.85
CA ILE A 36 0.61 10.27 13.86
C ILE A 36 1.60 10.41 15.03
N HIS A 37 2.05 11.64 15.30
CA HIS A 37 2.88 11.96 16.44
C HIS A 37 2.22 11.57 17.77
N GLU A 38 0.94 11.91 17.96
CA GLU A 38 0.18 11.49 19.16
C GLU A 38 0.01 9.97 19.25
N ALA A 39 -0.18 9.28 18.13
CA ALA A 39 -0.25 7.81 18.11
C ALA A 39 1.08 7.16 18.54
N LEU A 40 2.22 7.72 18.13
CA LEU A 40 3.55 7.24 18.50
C LEU A 40 3.95 7.51 19.95
N LYS A 41 3.33 8.51 20.60
CA LYS A 41 3.63 8.83 21.99
C LYS A 41 3.23 7.74 22.99
N GLN A 42 2.34 6.83 22.58
CA GLN A 42 1.82 5.76 23.43
C GLN A 42 2.35 4.41 22.94
N PRO A 43 3.61 4.04 23.25
CA PRO A 43 4.26 2.85 22.70
C PRO A 43 3.60 1.53 23.10
N SER A 44 2.79 1.50 24.17
CA SER A 44 1.95 0.35 24.54
C SER A 44 0.76 0.12 23.60
N GLN A 45 0.52 1.05 22.66
CA GLN A 45 -0.57 1.03 21.68
C GLN A 45 0.00 1.11 20.26
N ALA A 46 1.03 0.32 19.94
CA ALA A 46 1.56 0.26 18.58
C ALA A 46 0.46 -0.06 17.54
N ASP A 47 -0.54 -0.85 17.95
CA ASP A 47 -1.72 -1.16 17.12
C ASP A 47 -2.54 0.09 16.76
N ARG A 48 -2.56 1.13 17.61
CA ARG A 48 -3.26 2.38 17.36
C ARG A 48 -2.64 3.18 16.22
N LEU A 49 -1.32 3.10 16.04
CA LEU A 49 -0.68 3.68 14.86
C LEU A 49 -1.19 2.98 13.60
N CYS A 50 -1.24 1.64 13.60
CA CYS A 50 -1.79 0.88 12.48
C CYS A 50 -3.25 1.25 12.20
N GLU A 51 -4.08 1.43 13.23
CA GLU A 51 -5.47 1.88 13.09
C GLU A 51 -5.56 3.26 12.43
N VAL A 52 -4.78 4.24 12.92
CA VAL A 52 -4.74 5.60 12.35
C VAL A 52 -4.31 5.56 10.89
N LEU A 53 -3.29 4.77 10.55
CA LEU A 53 -2.81 4.63 9.17
C LEU A 53 -3.82 3.90 8.26
N ARG A 54 -4.71 3.06 8.80
CA ARG A 54 -5.76 2.39 8.01
C ARG A 54 -6.92 3.31 7.64
N GLU A 55 -6.99 4.52 8.21
CA GLU A 55 -8.03 5.48 7.85
C GLU A 55 -7.82 6.01 6.42
N GLN A 56 -8.86 5.88 5.59
CA GLN A 56 -8.81 6.36 4.22
C GLN A 56 -8.65 7.88 4.16
N GLY A 57 -7.74 8.35 3.30
CA GLY A 57 -7.52 9.78 3.08
C GLY A 57 -6.76 10.49 4.21
N LEU A 58 -6.04 9.74 5.06
CA LEU A 58 -5.15 10.33 6.05
C LEU A 58 -4.10 11.21 5.36
N GLU A 59 -4.10 12.51 5.68
CA GLU A 59 -3.15 13.46 5.13
C GLU A 59 -1.71 13.04 5.47
N GLY A 60 -0.83 13.09 4.47
CA GLY A 60 0.57 12.79 4.66
C GLY A 60 0.87 11.30 4.82
N TYR A 61 -0.06 10.41 4.48
CA TYR A 61 0.13 8.97 4.42
C TYR A 61 -0.21 8.40 3.03
N GLN A 62 0.70 7.59 2.49
CA GLN A 62 0.49 6.76 1.31
C GLN A 62 0.91 5.33 1.66
N GLY A 63 -0.02 4.38 1.64
CA GLY A 63 0.29 2.97 1.86
C GLY A 63 0.86 2.28 0.61
N PHE A 64 1.47 1.10 0.80
CA PHE A 64 1.99 0.29 -0.32
C PHE A 64 0.92 -0.08 -1.35
N ASP A 65 -0.29 -0.42 -0.90
CA ASP A 65 -1.37 -0.84 -1.81
C ASP A 65 -1.79 0.29 -2.75
N GLN A 66 -1.74 1.55 -2.30
CA GLN A 66 -2.01 2.72 -3.16
C GLN A 66 -0.91 2.90 -4.22
N SER A 67 0.36 2.73 -3.83
CA SER A 67 1.49 2.79 -4.77
C SER A 67 1.45 1.66 -5.80
N LEU A 68 1.10 0.45 -5.36
CA LEU A 68 0.89 -0.71 -6.24
C LEU A 68 -0.29 -0.52 -7.19
N LEU A 69 -1.41 0.02 -6.71
CA LEU A 69 -2.59 0.30 -7.53
C LEU A 69 -2.30 1.36 -8.61
N ALA A 70 -1.51 2.37 -8.29
CA ALA A 70 -1.06 3.36 -9.28
C ALA A 70 -0.24 2.72 -10.41
N LEU A 71 0.69 1.82 -10.08
CA LEU A 71 1.45 1.07 -11.10
C LEU A 71 0.59 0.12 -11.93
N TYR A 72 -0.41 -0.51 -11.30
CA TYR A 72 -1.37 -1.35 -12.00
C TYR A 72 -2.17 -0.54 -13.03
N HIS A 73 -2.69 0.63 -12.66
CA HIS A 73 -3.42 1.51 -13.58
C HIS A 73 -2.57 2.08 -14.72
N GLN A 74 -1.25 2.20 -14.51
CA GLN A 74 -0.30 2.61 -15.56
C GLN A 74 0.05 1.47 -16.55
N GLY A 75 -0.47 0.25 -16.34
CA GLY A 75 -0.17 -0.91 -17.18
C GLY A 75 1.26 -1.44 -17.00
N LEU A 76 1.90 -1.09 -15.89
CA LEU A 76 3.28 -1.49 -15.57
C LEU A 76 3.34 -2.69 -14.59
N GLY A 77 2.20 -3.08 -13.99
CA GLY A 77 2.06 -4.17 -12.99
C GLY A 77 2.00 -5.61 -13.57
N LEU A 78 2.26 -6.64 -12.75
CA LEU A 78 2.75 -7.97 -13.19
C LEU A 78 1.74 -9.05 -13.65
N PRO A 79 2.15 -9.90 -14.63
CA PRO A 79 1.95 -11.36 -14.61
C PRO A 79 3.06 -12.07 -13.78
N ASP A 80 2.63 -12.95 -12.87
CA ASP A 80 3.39 -13.85 -11.96
C ASP A 80 4.33 -13.22 -10.91
N CYS A 81 3.75 -12.60 -9.88
CA CYS A 81 4.51 -12.09 -8.72
C CYS A 81 4.09 -12.75 -7.39
N PRO A 82 4.85 -13.71 -6.83
CA PRO A 82 4.56 -14.31 -5.52
C PRO A 82 5.01 -13.46 -4.32
N PHE A 83 5.62 -12.29 -4.54
CA PHE A 83 6.18 -11.42 -3.49
C PHE A 83 5.31 -10.21 -3.10
N ALA A 84 4.05 -10.18 -3.56
CA ALA A 84 3.12 -9.11 -3.23
C ALA A 84 2.50 -9.32 -1.84
N CYS A 85 3.10 -8.73 -0.81
CA CYS A 85 2.35 -8.37 0.39
C CYS A 85 3.06 -7.24 1.13
N PRO A 86 2.29 -6.27 1.66
CA PRO A 86 2.25 -6.23 3.12
C PRO A 86 1.00 -6.85 3.74
N THR A 87 -0.23 -6.63 3.26
CA THR A 87 -1.32 -7.49 3.78
C THR A 87 -2.45 -7.85 2.83
N GLN A 88 -2.18 -7.73 1.52
CA GLN A 88 -2.71 -8.54 0.41
C GLN A 88 -3.23 -7.63 -0.70
N PHE A 89 -2.32 -6.97 -1.44
CA PHE A 89 -2.58 -6.48 -2.80
C PHE A 89 -4.01 -5.92 -2.91
N GLU A 90 -4.35 -5.01 -2.00
CA GLU A 90 -5.72 -4.92 -1.45
C GLU A 90 -6.68 -4.50 -2.56
N LEU A 91 -7.78 -5.23 -2.71
CA LEU A 91 -8.67 -5.12 -3.87
C LEU A 91 -8.12 -5.41 -5.27
N ALA A 92 -6.93 -5.95 -5.43
CA ALA A 92 -6.55 -6.56 -6.69
C ALA A 92 -6.75 -8.09 -6.77
N VAL A 93 -7.32 -8.88 -5.84
CA VAL A 93 -8.14 -8.80 -4.59
C VAL A 93 -9.62 -8.44 -4.63
N LEU A 94 -10.15 -7.57 -5.47
CA LEU A 94 -11.61 -7.45 -5.56
C LEU A 94 -12.08 -7.30 -6.98
N ARG A 95 -11.17 -7.24 -7.96
CA ARG A 95 -11.51 -6.99 -9.37
C ARG A 95 -10.52 -7.59 -10.37
N ARG A 96 -10.33 -8.89 -10.33
CA ARG A 96 -10.67 -9.61 -11.58
C ARG A 96 -12.20 -9.77 -11.72
N SER A 97 -12.92 -9.66 -10.61
CA SER A 97 -14.36 -9.78 -10.29
C SER A 97 -15.38 -8.88 -11.02
N GLY A 98 -15.05 -8.32 -12.18
CA GLY A 98 -16.03 -7.68 -13.08
C GLY A 98 -16.09 -8.32 -14.48
N ARG A 99 -15.31 -9.39 -14.75
CA ARG A 99 -14.92 -9.78 -16.12
C ARG A 99 -15.01 -11.29 -16.50
N GLN A 100 -15.70 -12.15 -15.73
CA GLN A 100 -16.00 -13.56 -16.10
C GLN A 100 -17.51 -13.89 -16.22
N GLY A 101 -18.37 -12.87 -16.26
CA GLY A 101 -19.85 -13.05 -16.28
C GLY A 101 -20.51 -12.98 -17.66
N SER A 102 -19.79 -13.19 -18.77
CA SER A 102 -20.37 -13.12 -20.12
C SER A 102 -19.69 -14.03 -21.15
N GLU A 103 -19.50 -15.32 -20.83
CA GLU A 103 -19.35 -16.42 -21.81
C GLU A 103 -19.97 -17.67 -21.15
N GLY A 104 -21.05 -18.31 -21.62
CA GLY A 104 -21.84 -18.15 -22.85
C GLY A 104 -23.32 -18.57 -22.65
N PRO A 105 -24.05 -18.79 -23.76
CA PRO A 105 -24.32 -20.18 -24.12
C PRO A 105 -24.12 -20.50 -25.61
N GLU A 106 -23.71 -21.76 -25.81
CA GLU A 106 -24.02 -22.76 -26.85
C GLU A 106 -24.46 -22.32 -28.27
N GLY A 107 -23.75 -22.89 -29.25
CA GLY A 107 -24.17 -23.10 -30.64
C GLY A 107 -23.50 -24.35 -31.20
#